data_AF-A0A1F5TRZ4-F1
#
_entry.id   AF-A0A1F5TRZ4-F1
#
_cell.length_a   1.000
_cell.length_b   1.000
_cell.length_c   1.000
_cell.angle_alpha   90.00
_cell.angle_beta   90.00
_cell.angle_gamma   90.00
#
_symmetry.space_group_name_H-M   'P 1'
#
loop_
_entity.id
_entity.type
_entity.pdbx_description
1 polymer ?
#
loop_
_entity_poly.entity_id
_entity_poly.type
_entity_poly.pdbx_seq_one_letter_code
_entity_poly.pdbx_strand_id
1 'polypeptide(L)'
;MEQYWMPKKQDFKNLRLCLDNYLADFLFIRDCGGVREDGKYSAQGKTKIREDLTDKTLDFKKDKSGLYMLIDSAEVFHFSLKNYYKGFSLAYERIEPTDDGIGRMVILSHGINPYDPALPEPQRSFLRNVWDDHLIEIYFKGRVNLKFHSWWEKPDWKYWTIDKPGNIEGAILKSRMEQGKEDF
;
A
#
# COMPACT_ATOMS: atom_id res chain seq x y z
N MET A 1 -1.46 -12.35 3.49
CA MET A 1 -0.52 -11.29 3.06
C MET A 1 -0.94 -10.06 3.81
N GLU A 2 -0.02 -9.48 4.57
CA GLU A 2 -0.23 -8.26 5.37
C GLU A 2 -0.83 -7.16 4.50
N GLN A 3 -2.05 -6.71 4.80
CA GLN A 3 -2.71 -5.63 4.07
C GLN A 3 -3.55 -4.77 5.01
N TYR A 4 -3.30 -3.47 4.96
CA TYR A 4 -3.97 -2.43 5.72
C TYR A 4 -4.90 -1.64 4.81
N TRP A 5 -6.19 -1.87 4.97
CA TRP A 5 -7.22 -1.30 4.10
C TRP A 5 -7.48 0.15 4.47
N MET A 6 -7.65 1.01 3.47
CA MET A 6 -7.94 2.43 3.66
C MET A 6 -9.35 2.77 3.18
N PRO A 7 -10.00 3.78 3.77
CA PRO A 7 -11.29 4.25 3.28
C PRO A 7 -11.11 4.86 1.89
N LYS A 8 -11.91 4.39 0.92
CA LYS A 8 -11.94 4.92 -0.46
C LYS A 8 -12.02 6.45 -0.53
N LYS A 9 -12.80 7.07 0.37
CA LYS A 9 -12.97 8.54 0.44
C LYS A 9 -11.66 9.30 0.71
N GLN A 10 -10.61 8.62 1.19
CA GLN A 10 -9.32 9.20 1.52
C GLN A 10 -8.23 8.88 0.48
N ASP A 11 -8.49 8.12 -0.58
CA ASP A 11 -7.45 7.57 -1.45
C ASP A 11 -6.49 8.60 -2.03
N PHE A 12 -7.00 9.67 -2.63
CA PHE A 12 -6.12 10.69 -3.23
C PHE A 12 -5.37 11.51 -2.19
N LYS A 13 -5.95 11.67 -0.99
CA LYS A 13 -5.25 12.28 0.14
C LYS A 13 -4.13 11.38 0.64
N ASN A 14 -4.40 10.08 0.78
CA ASN A 14 -3.41 9.07 1.16
C ASN A 14 -2.29 9.00 0.11
N LEU A 15 -2.64 8.96 -1.18
CA LEU A 15 -1.66 8.95 -2.28
C LEU A 15 -0.77 10.19 -2.25
N ARG A 16 -1.35 11.39 -2.13
CA ARG A 16 -0.58 12.64 -2.03
C ARG A 16 0.35 12.63 -0.81
N LEU A 17 -0.17 12.22 0.36
CA LEU A 17 0.64 12.10 1.58
C LEU A 17 1.80 11.11 1.39
N CYS A 18 1.58 9.98 0.73
CA CYS A 18 2.64 9.03 0.42
C CYS A 18 3.73 9.70 -0.43
N LEU A 19 3.36 10.28 -1.58
CA LEU A 19 4.32 10.86 -2.52
C LEU A 19 5.05 12.10 -1.98
N ASP A 20 4.43 12.86 -1.09
CA ASP A 20 5.05 14.04 -0.46
C ASP A 20 6.08 13.69 0.63
N ASN A 21 5.93 12.53 1.28
CA ASN A 21 6.61 12.26 2.54
C ASN A 21 7.46 10.99 2.54
N TYR A 22 7.30 10.13 1.53
CA TYR A 22 7.98 8.84 1.46
C TYR A 22 8.61 8.67 0.08
N LEU A 23 9.81 8.09 0.06
CA LEU A 23 10.58 7.92 -1.16
C LEU A 23 10.04 6.73 -1.96
N ALA A 24 9.28 7.03 -3.02
CA ALA A 24 8.85 6.03 -3.99
C ALA A 24 10.06 5.55 -4.81
N ASP A 25 10.18 4.23 -5.00
CA ASP A 25 11.31 3.63 -5.73
C ASP A 25 10.88 2.75 -6.91
N PHE A 26 9.59 2.43 -7.04
CA PHE A 26 9.08 1.66 -8.17
C PHE A 26 7.59 1.90 -8.42
N LEU A 27 7.20 1.95 -9.70
CA LEU A 27 5.81 1.95 -10.14
C LEU A 27 5.53 0.72 -11.00
N PHE A 28 4.49 -0.01 -10.66
CA PHE A 28 4.01 -1.15 -11.43
C PHE A 28 2.52 -1.04 -11.71
N ILE A 29 2.14 -1.12 -12.99
CA ILE A 29 0.74 -1.13 -13.43
C ILE A 29 0.55 -2.28 -14.41
N ARG A 30 -0.48 -3.09 -14.19
CA ARG A 30 -0.86 -4.20 -15.07
C ARG A 30 -2.36 -4.40 -15.07
N ASP A 31 -2.88 -5.13 -16.06
CA ASP A 31 -4.26 -5.58 -16.02
C ASP A 31 -4.51 -6.48 -14.77
N CYS A 32 -5.75 -6.56 -14.32
CA CYS A 32 -6.20 -7.64 -13.48
C CYS A 32 -6.20 -8.92 -14.33
N GLY A 33 -5.72 -10.03 -13.77
CA GLY A 33 -5.69 -11.31 -14.47
C GLY A 33 -7.09 -11.71 -14.96
N GLY A 34 -7.16 -12.61 -15.93
CA GLY A 34 -8.43 -13.00 -16.53
C GLY A 34 -8.26 -14.09 -17.57
N VAL A 35 -9.38 -14.48 -18.17
CA VAL A 35 -9.39 -15.39 -19.33
C VAL A 35 -8.79 -14.68 -20.53
N ARG A 36 -7.81 -15.30 -21.17
CA ARG A 36 -7.11 -14.78 -22.34
C ARG A 36 -7.81 -15.20 -23.63
N GLU A 37 -7.35 -14.64 -24.75
CA GLU A 37 -7.83 -14.98 -26.10
C GLU A 37 -7.70 -16.48 -26.41
N ASP A 38 -6.76 -17.18 -25.77
CA ASP A 38 -6.58 -18.64 -25.86
C ASP A 38 -7.53 -19.44 -24.96
N GLY A 39 -8.48 -18.78 -24.28
CA GLY A 39 -9.44 -19.38 -23.37
C GLY A 39 -8.87 -19.77 -21.99
N LYS A 40 -7.57 -19.55 -21.71
CA LYS A 40 -6.95 -19.91 -20.43
C LYS A 40 -7.01 -18.75 -19.44
N TYR A 41 -7.28 -19.07 -18.18
CA TYR A 41 -7.16 -18.10 -17.09
C TYR A 41 -5.70 -17.81 -16.78
N SER A 42 -5.34 -16.53 -16.74
CA SER A 42 -4.03 -16.07 -16.27
C SER A 42 -4.19 -15.15 -15.07
N ALA A 43 -3.62 -15.54 -13.94
CA ALA A 43 -3.60 -14.71 -12.73
C ALA A 43 -2.74 -13.44 -12.89
N GLN A 44 -1.83 -13.44 -13.88
CA GLN A 44 -0.94 -12.32 -14.17
C GLN A 44 -1.47 -11.52 -15.34
N GLY A 45 -1.84 -10.26 -15.08
CA GLY A 45 -2.23 -9.29 -16.10
C GLY A 45 -1.12 -8.96 -17.09
N LYS A 46 -1.47 -8.37 -18.23
CA LYS A 46 -0.46 -7.79 -19.11
C LYS A 46 0.13 -6.55 -18.42
N THR A 47 1.45 -6.48 -18.35
CA THR A 47 2.14 -5.32 -17.79
C THR A 47 1.92 -4.11 -18.71
N LYS A 48 1.58 -2.97 -18.12
CA LYS A 48 1.43 -1.67 -18.80
C LYS A 48 2.60 -0.75 -18.46
N ILE A 49 2.95 -0.69 -17.18
CA ILE A 49 4.05 0.11 -16.64
C ILE A 49 4.87 -0.75 -15.68
N ARG A 50 6.19 -0.67 -15.80
CA ARG A 50 7.15 -1.30 -14.91
C ARG A 50 8.39 -0.41 -14.85
N GLU A 51 8.37 0.56 -13.95
CA GLU A 51 9.33 1.65 -13.92
C GLU A 51 10.10 1.68 -12.62
N ASP A 52 11.43 1.68 -12.75
CA ASP A 52 12.34 2.09 -11.67
C ASP A 52 12.28 3.61 -11.53
N LEU A 53 12.05 4.06 -10.30
CA LEU A 53 11.94 5.47 -9.93
C LEU A 53 13.20 6.01 -9.26
N THR A 54 14.30 5.26 -9.28
CA THR A 54 15.61 5.76 -8.86
C THR A 54 15.92 7.04 -9.64
N ASP A 55 16.12 8.14 -8.90
CA ASP A 55 16.36 9.49 -9.41
C ASP A 55 15.22 10.11 -10.25
N LYS A 56 14.01 9.54 -10.19
CA LYS A 56 12.80 10.08 -10.84
C LYS A 56 11.76 10.51 -9.82
N THR A 57 10.92 11.46 -10.20
CA THR A 57 9.78 11.90 -9.37
C THR A 57 8.48 11.30 -9.89
N LEU A 58 7.78 10.56 -9.04
CA LEU A 58 6.40 10.11 -9.30
C LEU A 58 5.41 11.13 -8.74
N ASP A 59 4.47 11.56 -9.58
CA ASP A 59 3.34 12.39 -9.16
C ASP A 59 2.04 11.91 -9.82
N PHE A 60 0.93 12.57 -9.48
CA PHE A 60 -0.36 12.39 -10.14
C PHE A 60 -1.09 13.72 -10.31
N LYS A 61 -1.94 13.76 -11.34
CA LYS A 61 -2.95 14.78 -11.53
C LYS A 61 -4.31 14.13 -11.57
N LYS A 62 -5.32 14.75 -10.96
CA LYS A 62 -6.70 14.29 -11.02
C LYS A 62 -7.61 15.39 -11.54
N ASP A 63 -8.50 15.04 -12.45
CA ASP A 63 -9.57 15.92 -12.92
C ASP A 63 -10.89 15.15 -13.13
N LYS A 64 -11.71 15.60 -14.09
CA LYS A 64 -13.00 14.99 -14.45
C LYS A 64 -12.86 13.75 -15.33
N SER A 65 -11.78 13.63 -16.12
CA SER A 65 -11.53 12.45 -16.98
C SER A 65 -10.85 11.33 -16.22
N GLY A 66 -10.22 11.60 -15.08
CA GLY A 66 -9.76 10.56 -14.17
C GLY A 66 -8.49 10.92 -13.42
N LEU A 67 -7.59 9.95 -13.29
CA LEU A 67 -6.29 10.06 -12.62
C LEU A 67 -5.17 9.81 -13.62
N TYR A 68 -4.26 10.77 -13.72
CA TYR A 68 -3.05 10.72 -14.53
C TYR A 68 -1.86 10.45 -13.61
N MET A 69 -1.09 9.41 -13.90
CA MET A 69 0.19 9.15 -13.26
C MET A 69 1.29 9.82 -14.08
N LEU A 70 2.19 10.52 -13.39
CA LEU A 70 3.23 11.34 -13.99
C LEU A 70 4.60 10.87 -13.49
N ILE A 71 5.56 10.65 -14.39
CA ILE A 71 6.98 10.47 -14.05
C ILE A 71 7.73 11.67 -14.63
N ASP A 72 8.43 12.42 -13.79
CA ASP A 72 9.15 13.64 -14.16
C ASP A 72 8.26 14.63 -14.95
N SER A 73 7.01 14.77 -14.48
CA SER A 73 5.94 15.56 -15.11
C SER A 73 5.39 15.04 -16.45
N ALA A 74 5.94 13.96 -17.00
CA ALA A 74 5.41 13.30 -18.19
C ALA A 74 4.32 12.29 -17.82
N GLU A 75 3.19 12.34 -18.51
CA GLU A 75 2.13 11.35 -18.34
C GLU A 75 2.59 9.97 -18.80
N VAL A 76 2.44 8.97 -17.93
CA VAL A 76 2.79 7.57 -18.22
C VAL A 76 1.57 6.64 -18.21
N PHE A 77 0.51 7.01 -17.49
CA PHE A 77 -0.70 6.20 -17.45
C PHE A 77 -1.93 7.02 -17.02
N HIS A 78 -3.09 6.72 -17.60
CA HIS A 78 -4.38 7.32 -17.25
C HIS A 78 -5.39 6.26 -16.80
N PHE A 79 -5.96 6.46 -15.61
CA PHE A 79 -7.11 5.70 -15.11
C PHE A 79 -8.37 6.56 -15.26
N SER A 80 -9.40 6.03 -15.92
CA SER A 80 -10.69 6.71 -16.09
C SER A 80 -11.53 6.80 -14.80
N LEU A 81 -11.24 5.93 -13.82
CA LEU A 81 -11.94 5.77 -12.54
C LEU A 81 -13.44 5.44 -12.68
N LYS A 82 -13.83 4.72 -13.73
CA LYS A 82 -15.20 4.22 -13.94
C LYS A 82 -15.52 3.05 -13.01
N ASN A 83 -14.58 2.12 -12.87
CA ASN A 83 -14.70 0.94 -12.01
C ASN A 83 -13.73 1.07 -10.84
N TYR A 84 -14.26 1.56 -9.71
CA TYR A 84 -13.48 1.89 -8.53
C TYR A 84 -14.27 1.55 -7.26
N TYR A 85 -14.08 0.34 -6.74
CA TYR A 85 -14.95 -0.22 -5.69
C TYR A 85 -14.36 -0.11 -4.28
N LYS A 86 -13.03 -0.17 -4.14
CA LYS A 86 -12.35 -0.17 -2.84
C LYS A 86 -11.28 0.91 -2.77
N GLY A 87 -10.94 1.29 -1.54
CA GLY A 87 -9.83 2.20 -1.29
C GLY A 87 -8.48 1.52 -1.51
N PHE A 88 -7.41 2.31 -1.41
CA PHE A 88 -6.05 1.80 -1.36
C PHE A 88 -5.89 0.83 -0.19
N SER A 89 -4.93 -0.07 -0.36
CA SER A 89 -4.36 -0.87 0.72
C SER A 89 -2.87 -0.60 0.79
N LEU A 90 -2.30 -0.57 2.00
CA LEU A 90 -0.85 -0.60 2.19
C LEU A 90 -0.45 -1.98 2.67
N ALA A 91 0.65 -2.49 2.17
CA ALA A 91 1.28 -3.70 2.66
C ALA A 91 2.75 -3.43 2.94
N TYR A 92 3.33 -4.24 3.83
CA TYR A 92 4.74 -4.19 4.14
C TYR A 92 5.45 -5.45 3.64
N GLU A 93 6.68 -5.25 3.20
CA GLU A 93 7.66 -6.31 3.02
C GLU A 93 8.52 -6.35 4.29
N ARG A 94 8.26 -7.37 5.11
CA ARG A 94 9.05 -7.66 6.31
C ARG A 94 9.82 -8.95 6.07
N ILE A 95 11.11 -8.92 6.36
CA ILE A 95 11.99 -10.07 6.24
C ILE A 95 12.46 -10.45 7.64
N GLU A 96 12.06 -11.64 8.10
CA GLU A 96 12.57 -12.22 9.33
C GLU A 96 13.94 -12.86 9.03
N PRO A 97 14.99 -12.53 9.79
CA PRO A 97 16.29 -13.18 9.66
C PRO A 97 16.17 -14.68 9.98
N THR A 98 16.92 -15.48 9.24
CA THR A 98 16.95 -16.93 9.43
C THR A 98 18.39 -17.41 9.58
N ASP A 99 18.60 -18.53 10.26
CA ASP A 99 19.95 -19.05 10.57
C ASP A 99 20.81 -19.31 9.31
N ASP A 100 20.16 -19.55 8.17
CA ASP A 100 20.80 -19.72 6.85
C ASP A 100 21.18 -18.39 6.17
N GLY A 101 20.87 -17.25 6.78
CA GLY A 101 21.17 -15.91 6.28
C GLY A 101 20.30 -15.43 5.10
N ILE A 102 19.34 -16.23 4.64
CA ILE A 102 18.50 -15.90 3.47
C ILE A 102 17.42 -14.88 3.83
N GLY A 103 16.88 -14.97 5.05
CA GLY A 103 15.71 -14.23 5.47
C GLY A 103 14.43 -14.74 4.80
N ARG A 104 13.30 -14.69 5.52
CA ARG A 104 11.99 -15.14 5.01
C ARG A 104 10.95 -14.05 5.16
N MET A 105 10.09 -13.92 4.15
CA MET A 105 9.00 -12.94 4.18
C MET A 105 7.99 -13.32 5.27
N VAL A 106 7.66 -12.36 6.14
CA VAL A 106 6.64 -12.56 7.16
C VAL A 106 5.26 -12.53 6.51
N ILE A 107 4.49 -13.61 6.66
CA ILE A 107 3.13 -13.70 6.14
C ILE A 107 2.15 -13.52 7.29
N LEU A 108 1.58 -12.32 7.38
CA LEU A 108 0.59 -12.00 8.39
C LEU A 108 -0.85 -12.19 7.89
N SER A 109 -1.73 -12.47 8.84
CA SER A 109 -3.18 -12.41 8.68
C SER A 109 -3.68 -10.96 8.75
N HIS A 110 -4.99 -10.77 8.55
CA HIS A 110 -5.63 -9.47 8.70
C HIS A 110 -5.72 -9.05 10.18
N GLY A 111 -5.87 -7.76 10.44
CA GLY A 111 -6.11 -7.22 11.79
C GLY A 111 -4.85 -7.04 12.66
N ILE A 112 -3.69 -7.52 12.21
CA ILE A 112 -2.42 -7.38 12.94
C ILE A 112 -2.03 -5.92 13.09
N ASN A 113 -1.58 -5.55 14.28
CA ASN A 113 -1.08 -4.21 14.54
C ASN A 113 0.20 -3.93 13.74
N PRO A 114 0.25 -2.90 12.88
CA PRO A 114 1.42 -2.59 12.07
C PRO A 114 2.67 -2.21 12.89
N TYR A 115 2.50 -1.86 14.17
CA TYR A 115 3.55 -1.45 15.09
C TYR A 115 3.82 -2.45 16.21
N ASP A 116 3.39 -3.71 16.03
CA ASP A 116 3.74 -4.77 16.96
C ASP A 116 5.28 -4.88 17.06
N PRO A 117 5.87 -4.68 18.26
CA PRO A 117 7.32 -4.71 18.44
C PRO A 117 7.94 -6.10 18.22
N ALA A 118 7.13 -7.17 18.17
CA ALA A 118 7.60 -8.50 17.83
C ALA A 118 7.84 -8.69 16.31
N LEU A 119 7.36 -7.77 15.47
CA LEU A 119 7.52 -7.86 14.03
C LEU A 119 8.81 -7.17 13.56
N PRO A 120 9.53 -7.74 12.57
CA PRO A 120 10.65 -7.05 11.92
C PRO A 120 10.21 -5.72 11.30
N GLU A 121 11.10 -4.73 11.31
CA GLU A 121 10.82 -3.47 10.61
C GLU A 121 10.64 -3.68 9.09
N PRO A 122 9.67 -3.00 8.45
CA PRO A 122 9.47 -3.08 7.02
C PRO A 122 10.72 -2.62 6.25
N GLN A 123 11.21 -3.45 5.35
CA GLN A 123 12.24 -3.06 4.40
C GLN A 123 11.64 -2.23 3.25
N ARG A 124 10.38 -2.51 2.92
CA ARG A 124 9.64 -1.83 1.86
C ARG A 124 8.15 -1.75 2.19
N SER A 125 7.50 -0.74 1.66
CA SER A 125 6.04 -0.60 1.69
C SER A 125 5.50 -0.56 0.27
N PHE A 126 4.31 -1.07 0.04
CA PHE A 126 3.67 -0.95 -1.28
C PHE A 126 2.20 -0.57 -1.13
N LEU A 127 1.85 0.55 -1.76
CA LEU A 127 0.51 1.10 -1.85
C LEU A 127 -0.17 0.51 -3.09
N ARG A 128 -1.30 -0.16 -2.88
CA ARG A 128 -1.94 -1.00 -3.88
C ARG A 128 -3.42 -0.68 -4.05
N ASN A 129 -3.88 -0.59 -5.30
CA ASN A 129 -5.31 -0.54 -5.62
C ASN A 129 -5.63 -1.24 -6.95
N VAL A 130 -6.93 -1.46 -7.19
CA VAL A 130 -7.47 -1.90 -8.48
C VAL A 130 -8.45 -0.85 -8.97
N TRP A 131 -8.16 -0.26 -10.13
CA TRP A 131 -8.98 0.74 -10.81
C TRP A 131 -9.14 0.37 -12.27
N ASP A 132 -10.37 0.39 -12.78
CA ASP A 132 -10.66 0.11 -14.21
C ASP A 132 -10.03 -1.20 -14.68
N ASP A 133 -10.09 -2.25 -13.86
CA ASP A 133 -9.47 -3.54 -14.15
C ASP A 133 -7.95 -3.51 -14.30
N HIS A 134 -7.30 -2.46 -13.77
CA HIS A 134 -5.85 -2.35 -13.66
C HIS A 134 -5.43 -2.38 -12.20
N LEU A 135 -4.46 -3.24 -11.91
CA LEU A 135 -3.73 -3.22 -10.65
C LEU A 135 -2.63 -2.16 -10.72
N ILE A 136 -2.62 -1.26 -9.74
CA ILE A 136 -1.51 -0.33 -9.46
C ILE A 136 -0.82 -0.72 -8.16
N GLU A 137 0.51 -0.74 -8.20
CA GLU A 137 1.39 -0.93 -7.05
C GLU A 137 2.49 0.14 -7.10
N ILE A 138 2.56 0.96 -6.05
CA ILE A 138 3.60 1.97 -5.85
C ILE A 138 4.42 1.54 -4.65
N TYR A 139 5.72 1.37 -4.85
CA TYR A 139 6.63 0.93 -3.81
C TYR A 139 7.38 2.11 -3.21
N PHE A 140 7.64 2.00 -1.90
CA PHE A 140 8.33 3.00 -1.10
C PHE A 140 9.43 2.32 -0.28
N LYS A 141 10.58 2.97 -0.17
CA LYS A 141 11.67 2.47 0.69
C LYS A 141 11.26 2.53 2.16
N GLY A 142 11.47 1.44 2.88
CA GLY A 142 11.16 1.33 4.31
C GLY A 142 9.66 1.40 4.60
N ARG A 143 9.33 1.87 5.80
CA ARG A 143 7.97 1.94 6.32
C ARG A 143 7.26 3.24 5.91
N VAL A 144 6.06 3.10 5.36
CA VAL A 144 5.07 4.17 5.26
C VAL A 144 4.18 4.14 6.51
N ASN A 145 4.17 5.19 7.32
CA ASN A 145 3.45 5.16 8.60
C ASN A 145 1.93 5.13 8.40
N LEU A 146 1.27 4.34 9.23
CA LEU A 146 -0.18 4.23 9.31
C LEU A 146 -0.71 4.79 10.64
N LYS A 147 -1.93 5.30 10.62
CA LYS A 147 -2.70 5.53 11.85
C LYS A 147 -4.09 4.95 11.73
N PHE A 148 -4.65 4.57 12.88
CA PHE A 148 -6.03 4.13 12.95
C PHE A 148 -6.95 5.26 12.46
N HIS A 149 -7.87 4.92 11.55
CA HIS A 149 -8.89 5.84 11.06
C HIS A 149 -10.24 5.52 11.69
N SER A 150 -10.76 4.31 11.46
CA SER A 150 -12.07 3.88 11.93
C SER A 150 -12.20 2.37 11.91
N TRP A 151 -13.25 1.84 12.52
CA TRP A 151 -13.64 0.45 12.37
C TRP A 151 -14.38 0.24 11.06
N TRP A 152 -14.04 -0.81 10.31
CA TRP A 152 -14.88 -1.34 9.25
C TRP A 152 -15.90 -2.32 9.84
N GLU A 153 -15.43 -3.27 10.64
CA GLU A 153 -16.23 -4.20 11.42
C GLU A 153 -15.50 -4.48 12.74
N LYS A 154 -16.18 -4.34 13.87
CA LYS A 154 -15.57 -4.57 15.18
C LYS A 154 -15.61 -6.07 15.52
N PRO A 155 -14.58 -6.61 16.18
CA PRO A 155 -13.31 -5.99 16.57
C PRO A 155 -12.16 -6.24 15.57
N ASP A 156 -12.43 -6.89 14.44
CA ASP A 156 -11.36 -7.51 13.64
C ASP A 156 -10.88 -6.63 12.49
N TRP A 157 -11.73 -5.75 11.96
CA TRP A 157 -11.49 -5.06 10.70
C TRP A 157 -11.38 -3.55 10.91
N LYS A 158 -10.16 -3.05 10.72
CA LYS A 158 -9.81 -1.62 10.87
C LYS A 158 -9.56 -0.99 9.51
N TYR A 159 -10.04 0.23 9.35
CA TYR A 159 -9.52 1.15 8.36
C TYR A 159 -8.34 1.91 8.92
N TRP A 160 -7.30 2.02 8.10
CA TRP A 160 -6.09 2.78 8.35
C TRP A 160 -5.99 3.95 7.37
N THR A 161 -5.14 4.92 7.68
CA THR A 161 -4.80 6.04 6.79
C THR A 161 -3.32 6.38 6.95
N ILE A 162 -2.75 7.04 5.95
CA ILE A 162 -1.35 7.45 5.97
C ILE A 162 -1.13 8.50 7.05
N ASP A 163 -0.05 8.33 7.80
CA ASP A 163 0.43 9.33 8.73
C ASP A 163 1.71 10.01 8.22
N LYS A 164 2.04 11.16 8.79
CA LYS A 164 3.29 11.85 8.46
C LYS A 164 4.50 11.16 9.09
N PRO A 165 5.71 11.31 8.52
CA PRO A 165 6.96 10.91 9.16
C PRO A 165 7.10 11.59 10.53
N GLY A 166 7.76 10.91 11.48
CA GLY A 166 8.06 11.47 12.81
C GLY A 166 6.97 11.30 13.88
N ASN A 167 5.79 10.77 13.54
CA ASN A 167 4.71 10.52 14.52
C ASN A 167 4.73 9.08 15.10
N ILE A 168 5.83 8.34 14.88
CA ILE A 168 5.93 6.91 15.16
C ILE A 168 6.00 6.61 16.67
N GLU A 169 6.69 7.45 17.44
CA GLU A 169 6.89 7.23 18.87
C GLU A 169 5.56 7.29 19.63
N GLY A 170 4.70 8.25 19.29
CA GLY A 170 3.35 8.36 19.86
C GLY A 170 2.45 7.18 19.47
N ALA A 171 2.57 6.67 18.24
CA ALA A 171 1.82 5.50 17.78
C ALA A 171 2.26 4.20 18.49
N ILE A 172 3.57 4.00 18.66
CA ILE A 172 4.13 2.86 19.40
C ILE A 172 3.73 2.94 20.88
N LEU A 173 3.80 4.12 21.51
CA LEU A 173 3.41 4.31 22.91
C LEU A 173 1.93 3.99 23.13
N LYS A 174 1.06 4.49 22.24
CA LYS A 174 -0.39 4.26 22.31
C LYS A 174 -0.74 2.78 22.10
N SER A 175 -0.06 2.13 21.15
CA SER A 175 -0.18 0.69 20.91
C SER A 175 0.15 -0.14 22.16
N ARG A 176 1.26 0.17 22.84
CA ARG A 176 1.65 -0.52 24.08
C ARG A 176 0.62 -0.34 25.20
N MET A 177 0.02 0.85 25.30
CA MET A 177 -1.04 1.13 26.27
C MET A 177 -2.36 0.43 25.98
N GLU A 178 -2.68 0.17 24.70
CA GLU A 178 -3.89 -0.53 24.29
C GLU A 178 -3.76 -2.05 24.53
N GLN A 179 -2.58 -2.64 24.28
CA GLN A 179 -2.30 -4.05 24.58
C GLN A 179 -2.27 -4.33 26.09
N GLY A 180 -1.74 -3.42 26.91
CA GLY A 180 -1.72 -3.59 28.37
C GLY A 180 -3.07 -3.43 29.08
N LYS A 181 -4.17 -3.19 28.35
CA LYS A 181 -5.54 -3.10 28.90
C LYS A 181 -6.38 -4.36 28.70
N GLU A 182 -5.89 -5.34 27.92
CA GLU A 182 -6.60 -6.61 27.70
C GLU A 182 -6.19 -7.72 28.68
N ASP A 183 -5.20 -7.47 29.55
CA ASP A 183 -4.69 -8.43 30.56
C ASP A 183 -5.24 -8.22 31.99
N PHE A 184 -6.44 -7.63 32.17
CA PHE A 184 -7.10 -7.49 33.48
C PHE A 184 -8.58 -7.89 33.47
#